data_AF-A0A959YBJ9-F1
#
_entry.id   AF-A0A959YBJ9-F1
#
_cell.length_a   1.000
_cell.length_b   1.000
_cell.length_c   1.000
_cell.angle_alpha   90.00
_cell.angle_beta   90.00
_cell.angle_gamma   90.00
#
_symmetry.space_group_name_H-M   'P 1'
#
loop_
_entity.id
_entity.type
_entity.pdbx_description
1 polymer ?
#
loop_
_entity_poly.entity_id
_entity_poly.type
_entity_poly.pdbx_seq_one_letter_code
_entity_poly.pdbx_strand_id
1 'polypeptide(L)' 'AVDNLPCELPRDASDSFGHDLVTQVFPALLEGRGNAMVQRATIVLEGEPVGPYKSLKDWALGTPVV' A
#
# COMPACT_ATOMS: atom_id res chain seq x y z
N ALA A 1 -19.84 5.69 13.30
CA ALA A 1 -18.64 6.38 13.85
C ALA A 1 -18.02 7.14 12.70
N VAL A 2 -17.49 8.35 12.90
CA VAL A 2 -17.07 9.20 11.79
C VAL A 2 -15.81 8.61 11.16
N ASP A 3 -16.04 8.01 9.98
CA ASP A 3 -15.09 7.41 9.06
C ASP A 3 -14.24 8.53 8.45
N ASN A 4 -12.91 8.51 8.70
CA ASN A 4 -11.85 9.42 8.21
C ASN A 4 -11.21 10.42 9.19
N LEU A 5 -11.09 10.11 10.49
CA LEU A 5 -10.33 10.91 11.50
C LEU A 5 -9.05 11.67 11.03
N PRO A 6 -8.20 11.21 10.07
CA PRO A 6 -7.15 12.05 9.48
C PRO A 6 -7.65 13.38 8.83
N CYS A 7 -8.93 13.50 8.51
CA CYS A 7 -9.55 14.68 7.90
C CYS A 7 -10.01 15.75 8.90
N GLU A 8 -10.06 15.46 10.21
CA GLU A 8 -10.42 16.48 11.22
C GLU A 8 -9.24 17.43 11.50
N LEU A 9 -8.01 16.94 11.34
CA LEU A 9 -6.76 17.71 11.38
C LEU A 9 -5.87 17.31 10.21
N PRO A 10 -6.21 17.73 8.98
CA PRO A 10 -5.54 17.28 7.76
C PRO A 10 -4.05 17.64 7.73
N ARG A 11 -3.66 18.72 8.41
CA ARG A 11 -2.26 19.13 8.58
C ARG A 11 -1.50 18.11 9.41
N ASP A 12 -1.99 17.81 10.61
CA ASP A 12 -1.32 16.92 11.55
C ASP A 12 -1.23 15.48 10.99
N ALA A 13 -2.27 15.02 10.30
CA ALA A 13 -2.23 13.74 9.59
C ALA A 13 -1.18 13.72 8.47
N SER A 14 -1.06 14.81 7.71
CA SER A 14 -0.05 14.92 6.65
C SER A 14 1.37 14.96 7.21
N ASP A 15 1.58 15.69 8.31
CA ASP A 15 2.88 15.79 8.98
C ASP A 15 3.31 14.44 9.57
N SER A 16 2.38 13.73 10.25
CA SER A 16 2.64 12.38 10.77
C SER A 16 2.92 11.38 9.65
N PHE A 17 2.12 11.39 8.59
CA PHE A 17 2.33 10.51 7.43
C PHE A 17 3.68 10.77 6.76
N GLY A 18 4.02 12.04 6.53
CA GLY A 18 5.30 12.43 5.94
C GLY A 18 6.49 11.99 6.80
N HIS A 19 6.38 12.14 8.12
CA HIS A 19 7.40 11.67 9.05
C HIS A 19 7.62 10.15 8.96
N ASP A 20 6.55 9.36 8.99
CA ASP A 20 6.64 7.90 8.91
C ASP A 20 7.12 7.42 7.54
N LEU A 21 6.70 8.10 6.46
CA LEU A 21 7.14 7.82 5.10
C LEU A 21 8.66 7.97 4.99
N VAL A 22 9.22 9.06 5.52
CA VAL A 22 10.67 9.33 5.44
C VAL A 22 11.47 8.45 6.38
N THR A 23 10.99 8.22 7.61
CA THR A 23 11.77 7.54 8.65
C THR A 23 11.66 6.02 8.61
N GLN A 24 10.52 5.47 8.18
CA GLN A 24 10.25 4.02 8.20
C GLN A 24 10.20 3.44 6.79
N VAL A 25 9.41 4.05 5.90
CA VAL A 25 9.12 3.46 4.58
C VAL A 25 10.29 3.64 3.62
N PHE A 26 10.86 4.85 3.53
CA PHE A 26 11.92 5.13 2.57
C PHE A 26 13.17 4.25 2.77
N PRO A 27 13.70 4.02 3.99
CA PRO A 27 14.81 3.10 4.20
C PRO A 27 14.47 1.66 3.79
N ALA A 28 13.27 1.18 4.14
CA ALA A 28 12.82 -0.16 3.78
C ALA A 28 12.69 -0.35 2.26
N LEU A 29 12.29 0.69 1.52
CA LEU A 29 12.25 0.65 0.05
C LEU A 29 13.65 0.50 -0.56
N LEU A 30 14.69 1.08 0.05
CA LEU A 30 16.08 0.91 -0.42
C LEU A 30 16.61 -0.51 -0.21
N GLU A 31 16.19 -1.19 0.86
CA GLU A 31 16.42 -2.62 1.07
C GLU A 31 15.60 -3.50 0.12
N GLY A 32 14.52 -2.94 -0.45
CA GLY A 32 13.69 -3.56 -1.47
C GLY A 32 13.12 -4.91 -1.03
N ARG A 33 13.33 -5.94 -1.85
CA ARG A 33 12.81 -7.30 -1.57
C ARG A 33 13.44 -7.96 -0.34
N GLY A 34 14.54 -7.42 0.20
CA GLY A 34 15.12 -7.92 1.45
C GLY A 34 14.31 -7.54 2.69
N ASN A 35 13.45 -6.52 2.58
CA ASN A 35 12.70 -6.01 3.72
C ASN A 35 11.32 -6.66 3.85
N ALA A 36 11.02 -7.21 5.04
CA ALA A 36 9.77 -7.91 5.29
C ALA A 36 8.53 -6.99 5.23
N MET A 37 8.66 -5.71 5.56
CA MET A 37 7.56 -4.74 5.41
C MET A 37 7.23 -4.54 3.93
N VAL A 38 8.24 -4.36 3.08
CA VAL A 38 8.05 -4.22 1.63
C VAL A 38 7.41 -5.47 1.04
N GLN A 39 7.86 -6.66 1.43
CA GLN A 39 7.27 -7.92 0.97
C GLN A 39 5.78 -8.02 1.33
N ARG A 40 5.40 -7.68 2.57
CA ARG A 40 3.99 -7.71 3.01
C ARG A 40 3.14 -6.63 2.35
N ALA A 41 3.71 -5.45 2.10
CA ALA A 41 3.02 -4.33 1.48
C ALA A 41 2.88 -4.46 -0.05
N THR A 42 3.65 -5.34 -0.69
CA THR A 42 3.61 -5.54 -2.15
C THR A 42 2.36 -6.31 -2.53
N ILE A 43 1.42 -5.63 -3.21
CA ILE A 43 0.17 -6.23 -3.70
C ILE A 43 0.27 -6.73 -5.15
N VAL A 44 1.14 -6.12 -5.96
CA VAL A 44 1.41 -6.46 -7.36
C VAL A 44 2.92 -6.48 -7.56
N LEU A 45 3.42 -7.52 -8.22
CA LEU A 45 4.83 -7.66 -8.57
C LEU A 45 4.94 -8.06 -10.04
N GLU A 46 5.72 -7.30 -10.82
CA GLU A 46 5.94 -7.58 -12.25
C GLU A 46 4.64 -7.72 -13.06
N GLY A 47 3.63 -6.91 -12.71
CA GLY A 47 2.33 -6.87 -13.39
C GLY A 47 1.31 -7.90 -12.90
N GLU A 48 1.68 -8.76 -11.95
CA GLU A 48 0.81 -9.82 -11.43
C GLU A 48 0.46 -9.58 -9.94
N PRO A 49 -0.82 -9.66 -9.54
CA PRO A 49 -1.19 -9.63 -8.13
C PRO A 49 -0.56 -10.81 -7.36
N VAL A 50 -0.05 -10.53 -6.16
CA VAL A 50 0.65 -11.53 -5.34
C VAL A 50 -0.11 -11.85 -4.05
N GLY A 51 0.24 -12.96 -3.41
CA GLY A 51 -0.33 -13.37 -2.13
C GLY A 51 -1.87 -13.50 -2.17
N PRO A 52 -2.60 -12.89 -1.21
CA PRO A 52 -4.05 -13.00 -1.12
C PRO A 52 -4.79 -12.25 -2.24
N TYR A 53 -4.09 -11.38 -3.00
CA TYR A 53 -4.69 -10.54 -4.03
C TYR A 53 -4.79 -11.21 -5.40
N LYS A 54 -4.31 -12.46 -5.54
CA LYS A 54 -4.37 -13.21 -6.81
C LYS A 54 -5.78 -13.30 -7.39
N SER A 55 -6.80 -13.44 -6.54
CA SER A 55 -8.20 -13.50 -6.97
C SER A 55 -8.73 -12.18 -7.54
N LEU A 56 -8.06 -11.06 -7.29
CA LEU A 56 -8.46 -9.74 -7.80
C LEU A 56 -7.98 -9.48 -9.24
N LYS A 57 -7.21 -10.40 -9.84
CA LYS A 57 -6.66 -10.20 -11.20
C LYS A 57 -7.76 -9.91 -12.23
N ASP A 58 -8.79 -10.74 -12.28
CA ASP A 58 -9.86 -10.59 -13.27
C ASP A 58 -10.67 -9.31 -13.03
N TRP A 59 -10.90 -8.95 -11.76
CA TRP A 59 -11.52 -7.69 -11.40
C TRP A 59 -10.66 -6.49 -11.85
N ALA A 60 -9.35 -6.52 -11.60
CA ALA A 60 -8.43 -5.45 -11.96
C ALA A 60 -8.27 -5.28 -13.47
N LEU A 61 -8.39 -6.37 -14.24
CA LEU A 61 -8.37 -6.35 -15.71
C LEU A 61 -9.71 -5.96 -16.34
N GLY A 62 -10.77 -5.82 -15.53
CA GLY A 62 -12.12 -5.56 -16.03
C GLY A 62 -12.65 -6.70 -16.90
N THR A 63 -12.25 -7.95 -16.63
CA THR A 63 -12.67 -9.12 -17.41
C THR A 63 -14.20 -9.22 -17.36
N PRO A 64 -14.90 -9.22 -18.51
CA PRO A 64 -16.34 -9.34 -18.55
C PRO A 64 -16.80 -10.67 -17.93
N VAL A 65 -17.78 -10.61 -17.03
CA VAL A 65 -18.51 -11.79 -16.58
C VAL A 65 -19.53 -12.10 -17.67
N VAL A 66 -19.23 -13.12 -18.48
CA VAL A 66 -20.15 -13.69 -19.49
C VAL A 66 -21.24 -14.54 -18.85
#